data_AF-A0A1G8JWL3-F1
#
_entry.id   AF-A0A1G8JWL3-F1
#
_cell.length_a   1.000
_cell.length_b   1.000
_cell.length_c   1.000
_cell.angle_alpha   90.00
_cell.angle_beta   90.00
_cell.angle_gamma   90.00
#
_symmetry.space_group_name_H-M   'P 1'
#
loop_
_entity.id
_entity.type
_entity.pdbx_description
1 polymer ?
#
loop_
_entity_poly.entity_id
_entity_poly.type
_entity_poly.pdbx_seq_one_letter_code
_entity_poly.pdbx_strand_id
1 'polypeptide(L)'
;MQPTGWIFYQSKCHDLSQHASCEMRSWDLKFDAEFECSNICVSRPALRQSACAVLASEKSVAFHFGLATDSQIQGQKVYSAQLNLGYLILLFDRVYRPKVDDVKHYFHEKVLPFLQPLRQQEEPTRRTMTIVKLTALGFTTTEIANALFLSNRGVDYHLDLAKKNLGATNKSALVFLAMQHGWLA
;
A
#
# COMPACT_ATOMS: atom_id res chain seq x y z
N MET A 1 -5.95 23.49 -12.15
CA MET A 1 -6.00 23.99 -10.75
C MET A 1 -5.57 22.84 -9.85
N GLN A 2 -4.76 23.05 -8.80
CA GLN A 2 -4.19 21.93 -8.03
C GLN A 2 -5.10 21.49 -6.88
N PRO A 3 -5.16 20.18 -6.57
CA PRO A 3 -5.82 19.66 -5.36
C PRO A 3 -5.18 20.23 -4.09
N THR A 4 -6.00 20.48 -3.07
CA THR A 4 -5.56 20.88 -1.73
C THR A 4 -5.17 19.70 -0.85
N GLY A 5 -5.49 18.49 -1.29
CA GLY A 5 -4.97 17.26 -0.72
C GLY A 5 -5.30 16.05 -1.58
N TRP A 6 -4.66 14.93 -1.24
CA TRP A 6 -4.96 13.65 -1.86
C TRP A 6 -4.85 12.50 -0.86
N ILE A 7 -5.64 11.46 -1.11
CA ILE A 7 -5.61 10.17 -0.43
C ILE A 7 -5.46 9.11 -1.51
N PHE A 8 -4.54 8.17 -1.35
CA PHE A 8 -4.33 7.08 -2.29
C PHE A 8 -4.41 5.74 -1.57
N TYR A 9 -5.29 4.87 -2.06
CA TYR A 9 -5.43 3.48 -1.58
C TYR A 9 -4.81 2.54 -2.60
N GLN A 10 -3.76 1.84 -2.19
CA GLN A 10 -3.11 0.86 -3.03
C GLN A 10 -3.84 -0.48 -2.96
N SER A 11 -4.05 -1.13 -4.11
CA SER A 11 -4.61 -2.49 -4.18
C SER A 11 -3.51 -3.55 -4.04
N LYS A 12 -3.80 -4.71 -3.43
CA LYS A 12 -2.94 -5.90 -3.47
C LYS A 12 -2.91 -6.55 -4.86
N CYS A 13 -4.01 -6.50 -5.61
CA CYS A 13 -4.19 -7.19 -6.89
C CYS A 13 -3.86 -6.29 -8.10
N HIS A 14 -2.75 -5.54 -8.03
CA HIS A 14 -2.37 -4.56 -9.04
C HIS A 14 -2.29 -5.14 -10.47
N ASP A 15 -1.80 -6.37 -10.60
CA ASP A 15 -1.48 -6.97 -11.89
C ASP A 15 -2.69 -7.62 -12.59
N LEU A 16 -3.86 -7.64 -11.93
CA LEU A 16 -5.13 -8.16 -12.46
C LEU A 16 -6.16 -7.07 -12.77
N SER A 17 -5.89 -5.82 -12.39
CA SER A 17 -6.85 -4.71 -12.53
C SER A 17 -6.93 -4.19 -13.98
N GLN A 18 -7.87 -4.73 -14.77
CA GLN A 18 -8.21 -4.25 -16.13
C GLN A 18 -9.21 -3.07 -16.16
N HIS A 19 -9.28 -2.25 -15.12
CA HIS A 19 -10.37 -1.28 -15.00
C HIS A 19 -10.01 0.11 -15.54
N ALA A 20 -10.83 0.56 -16.50
CA ALA A 20 -10.75 1.90 -17.06
C ALA A 20 -11.09 2.95 -16.00
N SER A 21 -10.25 3.99 -15.91
CA SER A 21 -10.47 5.18 -15.08
C SER A 21 -11.84 5.80 -15.37
N CYS A 22 -12.80 5.66 -14.47
CA CYS A 22 -14.11 6.30 -14.56
C CYS A 22 -14.22 7.48 -13.58
N GLU A 23 -14.87 8.55 -14.02
CA GLU A 23 -15.30 9.66 -13.16
C GLU A 23 -16.42 9.15 -12.26
N MET A 24 -16.19 9.11 -10.95
CA MET A 24 -17.22 8.75 -9.97
C MET A 24 -17.70 10.00 -9.24
N ARG A 25 -19.02 10.08 -8.97
CA ARG A 25 -19.57 11.14 -8.13
C ARG A 25 -19.15 10.90 -6.68
N SER A 26 -19.12 11.97 -5.88
CA SER A 26 -18.59 11.99 -4.51
C SER A 26 -19.17 10.94 -3.53
N TRP A 27 -20.31 10.34 -3.87
CA TRP A 27 -21.03 9.33 -3.07
C TRP A 27 -21.03 7.93 -3.71
N ASP A 28 -20.38 7.74 -4.86
CA ASP A 28 -20.32 6.47 -5.58
C ASP A 28 -18.99 5.74 -5.37
N LEU A 29 -18.21 6.07 -4.33
CA LEU A 29 -17.00 5.34 -3.93
C LEU A 29 -17.37 3.89 -3.59
N LYS A 30 -17.38 3.04 -4.61
CA LYS A 30 -17.54 1.60 -4.50
C LYS A 30 -16.16 1.00 -4.67
N PHE A 31 -15.58 0.61 -3.55
CA PHE A 31 -14.51 -0.38 -3.61
C PHE A 31 -15.13 -1.67 -4.13
N ASP A 32 -14.46 -2.32 -5.08
CA ASP A 32 -14.88 -3.64 -5.52
C ASP A 32 -14.94 -4.59 -4.30
N ALA A 33 -15.80 -5.61 -4.32
CA ALA A 33 -15.84 -6.63 -3.28
C ALA A 33 -14.47 -7.33 -3.13
N GLU A 34 -13.67 -7.31 -4.19
CA GLU A 34 -12.30 -7.86 -4.25
C GLU A 34 -11.21 -6.83 -3.92
N PHE A 35 -11.57 -5.59 -3.54
CA PHE A 35 -10.59 -4.57 -3.21
C PHE A 35 -9.92 -4.85 -1.86
N GLU A 36 -8.77 -5.51 -1.92
CA GLU A 36 -7.87 -5.64 -0.78
C GLU A 36 -6.88 -4.47 -0.72
N CYS A 37 -7.11 -3.54 0.20
CA CYS A 37 -6.19 -2.44 0.44
C CYS A 37 -4.87 -2.97 1.03
N SER A 38 -3.76 -2.77 0.31
CA SER A 38 -2.42 -3.08 0.81
C SER A 38 -1.80 -1.94 1.58
N ASN A 39 -2.12 -0.70 1.20
CA ASN A 39 -1.52 0.49 1.77
C ASN A 39 -2.37 1.74 1.55
N ILE A 40 -2.22 2.72 2.45
CA ILE A 40 -2.90 4.02 2.40
C ILE A 40 -1.86 5.13 2.50
N CYS A 41 -1.81 5.98 1.49
CA CYS A 41 -0.96 7.16 1.47
C CYS A 41 -1.81 8.42 1.49
N VAL A 42 -1.36 9.45 2.21
CA VAL A 42 -2.05 10.74 2.28
C VAL A 42 -1.07 11.89 2.09
N SER A 43 -1.54 12.96 1.45
CA SER A 43 -0.72 14.15 1.20
C SER A 43 -0.38 14.95 2.46
N ARG A 44 -1.20 14.82 3.51
CA ARG A 44 -1.02 15.53 4.80
C ARG A 44 -1.58 14.70 5.97
N PRO A 45 -0.98 14.78 7.18
CA PRO A 45 -1.41 13.98 8.33
C PRO A 45 -2.88 14.14 8.71
N ALA A 46 -3.45 15.33 8.53
CA ALA A 46 -4.85 15.63 8.81
C ALA A 46 -5.85 14.76 8.02
N LEU A 47 -5.43 14.16 6.89
CA LEU A 47 -6.29 13.31 6.07
C LEU A 47 -6.30 11.84 6.51
N ARG A 48 -5.49 11.44 7.49
CA ARG A 48 -5.38 10.01 7.89
C ARG A 48 -6.68 9.45 8.43
N GLN A 49 -7.37 10.20 9.29
CA GLN A 49 -8.64 9.76 9.87
C GLN A 49 -9.70 9.59 8.79
N SER A 50 -9.82 10.56 7.88
CA SER A 50 -10.71 10.48 6.71
C SER A 50 -10.35 9.28 5.84
N ALA A 51 -9.05 9.03 5.64
CA ALA A 51 -8.60 7.92 4.82
C ALA A 51 -8.99 6.55 5.42
N CYS A 52 -8.85 6.37 6.73
CA CYS A 52 -9.27 5.15 7.41
C CYS A 52 -10.78 4.96 7.39
N ALA A 53 -11.54 6.03 7.61
CA ALA A 53 -12.99 5.94 7.69
C ALA A 53 -13.65 5.53 6.36
N VAL A 54 -13.04 5.91 5.24
CA VAL A 54 -13.48 5.51 3.90
C VAL A 54 -13.36 4.00 3.65
N LEU A 55 -12.41 3.31 4.29
CA LEU A 55 -12.30 1.85 4.17
C LEU A 55 -13.18 1.10 5.18
N ALA A 56 -13.59 1.74 6.27
CA ALA A 56 -14.23 1.06 7.39
C ALA A 56 -15.64 0.55 7.08
N SER A 57 -16.43 1.29 6.28
CA SER A 57 -17.70 0.80 5.74
C SER A 57 -18.23 1.73 4.63
N GLU A 58 -19.06 1.20 3.72
CA GLU A 58 -19.80 2.02 2.74
C GLU A 58 -20.63 3.14 3.40
N LYS A 59 -21.16 2.88 4.60
CA LYS A 59 -21.91 3.86 5.40
C LYS A 59 -20.99 4.96 5.98
N SER A 60 -19.73 4.63 6.27
CA SER A 60 -18.73 5.55 6.81
C SER A 60 -18.20 6.52 5.75
N VAL A 61 -18.12 6.08 4.48
CA VAL A 61 -17.76 6.93 3.32
C VAL A 61 -18.79 8.06 3.13
N ALA A 62 -20.07 7.71 3.17
CA ALA A 62 -21.17 8.67 3.07
C ALA A 62 -21.19 9.65 4.26
N PHE A 63 -20.80 9.21 5.45
CA PHE A 63 -20.77 10.05 6.65
C PHE A 63 -19.64 11.10 6.63
N HIS A 64 -18.44 10.76 6.15
CA HIS A 64 -17.32 11.71 6.13
C HIS A 64 -17.33 12.69 4.96
N PHE A 65 -18.02 12.37 3.86
CA PHE A 65 -18.07 13.23 2.67
C PHE A 65 -19.47 13.76 2.34
N GLY A 66 -20.54 13.27 2.98
CA GLY A 66 -21.92 13.47 2.51
C GLY A 66 -22.98 13.87 3.55
N LEU A 67 -22.70 13.91 4.86
CA LEU A 67 -23.67 14.40 5.85
C LEU A 67 -23.03 15.44 6.77
N ALA A 68 -23.77 16.53 6.99
CA ALA A 68 -23.31 17.83 7.47
C ALA A 68 -22.81 17.89 8.92
N THR A 69 -22.13 16.87 9.44
CA THR A 69 -21.79 16.76 10.88
C THR A 69 -20.31 16.72 11.20
N ASP A 70 -19.39 16.73 10.23
CA ASP A 70 -17.95 16.72 10.52
C ASP A 70 -17.22 17.95 9.90
N SER A 71 -16.70 18.81 10.77
CA SER A 71 -16.25 20.18 10.45
C SER A 71 -14.91 20.29 9.71
N GLN A 72 -14.22 19.18 9.43
CA GLN A 72 -12.84 19.21 8.92
C GLN A 72 -12.70 19.19 7.38
N ILE A 73 -13.72 18.77 6.64
CA ILE A 73 -13.75 18.73 5.16
C ILE A 73 -14.91 19.59 4.60
N GLN A 74 -15.59 20.36 5.46
CA GLN A 74 -16.73 21.18 5.05
C GLN A 74 -16.34 22.16 3.94
N GLY A 75 -17.02 22.06 2.79
CA GLY A 75 -16.84 22.93 1.63
C GLY A 75 -15.87 22.41 0.57
N GLN A 76 -15.04 21.40 0.85
CA GLN A 76 -14.15 20.82 -0.15
C GLN A 76 -14.91 19.83 -1.05
N LYS A 77 -14.71 19.92 -2.37
CA LYS A 77 -15.21 18.93 -3.32
C LYS A 77 -14.21 17.82 -3.49
N VAL A 78 -14.72 16.60 -3.53
CA VAL A 78 -13.94 15.38 -3.63
C VAL A 78 -14.11 14.80 -5.02
N TYR A 79 -12.99 14.37 -5.63
CA TYR A 79 -12.96 13.67 -6.90
C TYR A 79 -12.21 12.36 -6.72
N SER A 80 -12.79 11.24 -7.15
CA SER A 80 -12.14 9.94 -7.11
C SER A 80 -11.88 9.40 -8.50
N ALA A 81 -10.73 8.79 -8.69
CA ALA A 81 -10.37 8.06 -9.90
C ALA A 81 -9.73 6.72 -9.55
N GLN A 82 -10.15 5.69 -10.27
CA GLN A 82 -9.45 4.41 -10.30
C GLN A 82 -8.24 4.50 -11.23
N LEU A 83 -7.11 4.03 -10.74
CA LEU A 83 -5.83 3.94 -11.43
C LEU A 83 -5.35 2.49 -11.37
N ASN A 84 -4.37 2.14 -12.21
CA ASN A 84 -3.83 0.77 -12.22
C ASN A 84 -3.43 0.31 -10.81
N LEU A 85 -2.78 1.21 -10.04
CA LEU A 85 -2.27 1.01 -8.67
C LEU A 85 -3.31 1.00 -7.55
N GLY A 86 -4.56 1.37 -7.83
CA GLY A 86 -5.62 1.48 -6.83
C GLY A 86 -6.43 2.76 -6.99
N TYR A 87 -6.91 3.32 -5.89
CA TYR A 87 -7.86 4.45 -5.91
C TYR A 87 -7.20 5.75 -5.44
N LEU A 88 -7.33 6.80 -6.24
CA LEU A 88 -6.92 8.15 -5.90
C LEU A 88 -8.14 9.01 -5.59
N ILE A 89 -8.12 9.66 -4.44
CA ILE A 89 -9.09 10.68 -4.03
C ILE A 89 -8.36 12.02 -3.98
N LEU A 90 -8.90 13.02 -4.68
CA LEU A 90 -8.43 14.39 -4.73
C LEU A 90 -9.42 15.32 -4.04
N LEU A 91 -8.91 16.27 -3.25
CA LEU A 91 -9.72 17.28 -2.56
C LEU A 91 -9.48 18.66 -3.18
N PHE A 92 -10.54 19.46 -3.38
CA PHE A 92 -10.49 20.81 -3.95
C PHE A 92 -11.31 21.80 -3.13
N ASP A 93 -10.80 23.02 -2.93
CA ASP A 93 -11.53 24.09 -2.20
C ASP A 93 -12.65 24.76 -3.02
N ARG A 94 -12.70 24.50 -4.34
CA ARG A 94 -13.67 25.12 -5.26
C ARG A 94 -14.25 24.07 -6.20
N VAL A 95 -15.31 24.46 -6.92
CA VAL A 95 -15.88 23.63 -7.97
C VAL A 95 -14.88 23.47 -9.11
N TYR A 96 -14.26 22.31 -9.17
CA TYR A 96 -13.36 21.93 -10.25
C TYR A 96 -13.61 20.47 -10.62
N ARG A 97 -13.73 20.21 -11.92
CA ARG A 97 -13.83 18.86 -12.48
C ARG A 97 -12.57 18.62 -13.31
N PRO A 98 -11.54 17.97 -12.74
CA PRO A 98 -10.33 17.68 -13.50
C PRO A 98 -10.68 16.71 -14.64
N LYS A 99 -10.01 16.87 -15.79
CA LYS A 99 -10.11 15.86 -16.84
C LYS A 99 -9.36 14.60 -16.39
N VAL A 100 -9.72 13.46 -16.96
CA VAL A 100 -9.05 12.17 -16.67
C VAL A 100 -7.53 12.27 -16.89
N ASP A 101 -7.10 12.94 -17.95
CA ASP A 101 -5.68 13.12 -18.25
C ASP A 101 -4.96 14.00 -17.22
N ASP A 102 -5.64 15.03 -16.69
CA ASP A 102 -5.09 15.88 -15.62
C ASP A 102 -4.87 15.08 -14.34
N VAL A 103 -5.78 14.15 -14.03
CA VAL A 103 -5.67 13.27 -12.86
C VAL A 103 -4.54 12.25 -13.03
N LYS A 104 -4.40 11.65 -14.22
CA LYS A 104 -3.27 10.75 -14.52
C LYS A 104 -1.94 11.50 -14.42
N HIS A 105 -1.84 12.68 -15.01
CA HIS A 105 -0.64 13.50 -14.95
C HIS A 105 -0.31 13.87 -13.50
N TYR A 106 -1.30 14.31 -12.71
CA TYR A 106 -1.11 14.62 -11.30
C TYR A 106 -0.66 13.40 -10.48
N PHE A 107 -1.24 12.23 -10.72
CA PHE A 107 -0.82 11.00 -10.06
C PHE A 107 0.67 10.71 -10.31
N HIS A 108 1.10 10.72 -11.58
CA HIS A 108 2.49 10.45 -11.94
C HIS A 108 3.46 11.46 -11.33
N GLU A 109 3.11 12.74 -11.31
CA GLU A 109 3.98 13.81 -10.82
C GLU A 109 4.01 13.92 -9.29
N LYS A 110 2.88 13.69 -8.61
CA LYS A 110 2.69 14.07 -7.19
C LYS A 110 2.37 12.93 -6.26
N VAL A 111 1.92 11.77 -6.75
CA VAL A 111 1.52 10.65 -5.90
C VAL A 111 2.48 9.48 -6.08
N LEU A 112 2.82 9.13 -7.33
CA LEU A 112 3.71 8.03 -7.64
C LEU A 112 5.07 8.09 -6.94
N PRO A 113 5.74 9.26 -6.79
CA PRO A 113 7.00 9.36 -6.05
C PRO A 113 6.87 8.98 -4.57
N PHE A 114 5.68 9.08 -3.97
CA PHE A 114 5.44 8.64 -2.58
C PHE A 114 5.21 7.13 -2.47
N LEU A 115 4.88 6.46 -3.58
CA LEU A 115 4.69 5.01 -3.66
C LEU A 115 5.99 4.27 -4.02
N GLN A 116 6.92 4.94 -4.69
CA GLN A 116 8.22 4.37 -5.07
C GLN A 116 9.07 3.88 -3.88
N PRO A 117 9.12 4.57 -2.72
CA PRO A 117 9.80 4.06 -1.52
C PRO A 117 9.16 2.79 -0.95
N LEU A 118 7.86 2.57 -1.16
CA LEU A 118 7.16 1.35 -0.73
C LEU A 118 7.39 0.17 -1.68
N ARG A 119 7.59 0.43 -2.97
CA ARG A 119 7.99 -0.58 -3.98
C ARG A 119 9.46 -1.02 -3.85
N GLN A 120 10.28 -0.29 -3.10
CA GLN A 120 11.66 -0.68 -2.78
C GLN A 120 11.76 -1.59 -1.54
N GLN A 121 10.66 -2.21 -1.09
CA GLN A 121 10.81 -3.50 -0.45
C GLN A 121 11.17 -4.50 -1.55
N GLU A 122 12.48 -4.59 -1.84
CA GLU A 122 13.03 -5.57 -2.77
C GLU A 122 12.40 -6.92 -2.45
N GLU A 123 11.74 -7.53 -3.45
CA GLU A 123 11.46 -8.96 -3.44
C GLU A 123 12.72 -9.66 -2.91
N PRO A 124 12.60 -10.49 -1.85
CA PRO A 124 13.77 -11.12 -1.27
C PRO A 124 14.56 -11.82 -2.38
N THR A 125 15.86 -11.57 -2.44
CA THR A 125 16.71 -12.32 -3.35
C THR A 125 16.51 -13.83 -3.09
N ARG A 126 16.63 -14.67 -4.14
CA ARG A 126 16.55 -16.14 -4.00
C ARG A 126 17.46 -16.67 -2.88
N ARG A 127 18.59 -16.00 -2.65
CA ARG A 127 19.53 -16.30 -1.56
C ARG A 127 18.89 -16.07 -0.19
N THR A 128 18.26 -14.91 0.03
CA THR A 128 17.52 -14.59 1.25
C THR A 128 16.42 -15.63 1.52
N MET A 129 15.62 -15.98 0.51
CA MET A 129 14.58 -17.01 0.67
C MET A 129 15.15 -18.38 1.08
N THR A 130 16.29 -18.76 0.48
CA THR A 130 16.98 -20.02 0.82
C THR A 130 17.44 -20.02 2.28
N ILE A 131 18.02 -18.91 2.75
CA ILE A 131 18.46 -18.76 4.15
C ILE A 131 17.28 -18.86 5.12
N VAL A 132 16.15 -18.24 4.78
CA VAL A 132 14.91 -18.34 5.59
C VAL A 132 14.38 -19.77 5.59
N LYS A 133 14.43 -20.47 4.46
CA LYS A 133 14.03 -21.88 4.36
C LYS A 133 14.88 -22.81 5.22
N LEU A 134 16.20 -22.64 5.20
CA LEU A 134 17.10 -23.40 6.09
C LEU A 134 16.87 -23.05 7.56
N THR A 135 16.59 -21.79 7.88
CA THR A 135 16.24 -21.38 9.24
C THR A 135 14.93 -22.04 9.72
N ALA A 136 13.93 -22.13 8.85
CA ALA A 136 12.66 -22.81 9.14
C ALA A 136 12.84 -24.31 9.39
N LEU A 137 13.83 -24.94 8.74
CA LEU A 137 14.21 -26.34 8.94
C LEU A 137 15.04 -26.56 10.22
N GLY A 138 15.36 -25.52 10.97
CA GLY A 138 16.08 -25.61 12.25
C GLY A 138 17.60 -25.52 12.16
N PHE A 139 18.16 -25.22 10.98
CA PHE A 139 19.60 -25.02 10.85
C PHE A 139 20.06 -23.74 11.56
N THR A 140 21.21 -23.81 12.21
CA THR A 140 21.87 -22.68 12.88
C THR A 140 22.54 -21.74 11.88
N THR A 141 22.81 -20.50 12.29
CA THR A 141 23.51 -19.50 11.47
C THR A 141 24.84 -20.06 10.92
N THR A 142 25.59 -20.83 11.72
CA THR A 142 26.89 -21.40 11.32
C THR A 142 26.76 -22.54 10.33
N GLU A 143 25.76 -23.41 10.48
CA GLU A 143 25.49 -24.48 9.49
C GLU A 143 25.07 -23.89 8.14
N ILE A 144 24.22 -22.86 8.16
CA ILE A 144 23.78 -22.14 6.96
C ILE A 144 24.96 -21.43 6.29
N ALA A 145 25.81 -20.76 7.08
CA ALA A 145 26.99 -20.06 6.60
C ALA A 145 27.94 -21.03 5.88
N ASN A 146 28.21 -22.19 6.48
CA ASN A 146 29.03 -23.22 5.89
C ASN A 146 28.40 -23.80 4.61
N ALA A 147 27.11 -24.10 4.63
CA ALA A 147 26.39 -24.68 3.50
C ALA A 147 26.30 -23.75 2.29
N LEU A 148 26.26 -22.42 2.51
CA LEU A 148 26.09 -21.41 1.47
C LEU A 148 27.38 -20.64 1.15
N PHE A 149 28.53 -21.02 1.73
CA PHE A 149 29.81 -20.33 1.61
C PHE A 149 29.72 -18.82 1.97
N LEU A 150 29.03 -18.53 3.08
CA LEU A 150 28.87 -17.19 3.64
C LEU A 150 29.59 -17.06 4.98
N SER A 151 29.78 -15.83 5.45
CA SER A 151 30.09 -15.59 6.86
C SER A 151 28.81 -15.63 7.70
N ASN A 152 28.93 -15.91 9.01
CA ASN A 152 27.81 -15.80 9.95
C ASN A 152 27.12 -14.43 9.85
N ARG A 153 27.92 -13.35 9.74
CA ARG A 153 27.42 -11.98 9.56
C ARG A 153 26.64 -11.80 8.26
N GLY A 154 27.05 -12.47 7.18
CA GLY A 154 26.33 -12.47 5.92
C GLY A 154 24.96 -13.15 6.04
N VAL A 155 24.89 -14.27 6.76
CA VAL A 155 23.61 -14.94 7.05
C VAL A 155 22.70 -14.06 7.90
N ASP A 156 23.22 -13.46 8.97
CA ASP A 156 22.45 -12.57 9.83
C ASP A 156 21.92 -11.34 9.07
N TYR A 157 22.73 -10.76 8.17
CA TYR A 157 22.30 -9.69 7.28
C TYR A 157 21.08 -10.07 6.44
N HIS A 158 21.09 -11.26 5.81
CA HIS A 158 19.94 -11.73 5.03
C HIS A 158 18.71 -11.99 5.90
N LEU A 159 18.88 -12.49 7.12
CA LEU A 159 17.77 -12.69 8.07
C LEU A 159 17.16 -11.36 8.54
N ASP A 160 17.99 -10.35 8.77
CA ASP A 160 17.53 -9.00 9.12
C ASP A 160 16.80 -8.32 7.97
N LEU A 161 17.31 -8.47 6.74
CA LEU A 161 16.63 -8.00 5.54
C LEU A 161 15.26 -8.69 5.38
N ALA A 162 15.20 -10.02 5.55
CA ALA A 162 13.96 -10.77 5.49
C ALA A 162 12.96 -10.33 6.58
N LYS A 163 13.43 -10.09 7.81
CA LYS A 163 12.61 -9.56 8.91
C LYS A 163 12.01 -8.21 8.56
N LYS A 164 12.82 -7.29 8.03
CA LYS A 164 12.37 -5.97 7.60
C LYS A 164 11.33 -6.07 6.47
N ASN A 165 11.55 -6.96 5.50
CA ASN A 165 10.65 -7.13 4.36
C ASN A 165 9.30 -7.72 4.77
N LEU A 166 9.30 -8.74 5.63
CA LEU A 166 8.07 -9.41 6.08
C LEU A 166 7.42 -8.76 7.30
N GLY A 167 8.05 -7.76 7.92
CA GLY A 167 7.54 -7.14 9.15
C GLY A 167 7.68 -8.04 10.39
N ALA A 168 8.64 -8.97 10.39
CA ALA A 168 8.86 -9.89 11.48
C ALA A 168 9.76 -9.28 12.58
N THR A 169 9.38 -9.46 13.84
CA THR A 169 10.14 -8.94 15.00
C THR A 169 11.20 -9.92 15.51
N ASN A 170 11.09 -11.20 15.17
CA ASN A 170 12.01 -12.26 15.60
C ASN A 170 12.05 -13.42 14.58
N LYS A 171 12.96 -14.41 14.79
CA LYS A 171 13.16 -15.54 13.85
C LYS A 171 11.91 -16.42 13.72
N SER A 172 11.17 -16.66 14.80
CA SER A 172 9.94 -17.48 14.76
C SER A 172 8.82 -16.79 13.97
N ALA A 173 8.62 -15.48 14.22
CA ALA A 173 7.69 -14.65 13.46
C ALA A 173 8.09 -14.59 11.97
N LEU A 174 9.39 -14.52 11.68
CA LEU A 174 9.92 -14.55 10.31
C LEU A 174 9.53 -15.83 9.59
N VAL A 175 9.73 -16.99 10.21
CA VAL A 175 9.38 -18.30 9.62
C VAL A 175 7.88 -18.41 9.37
N PHE A 176 7.06 -18.00 10.33
CA PHE A 176 5.61 -18.01 10.20
C PHE A 176 5.12 -17.14 9.02
N LEU A 177 5.61 -15.91 8.93
CA LEU A 177 5.23 -14.98 7.86
C LEU A 177 5.77 -15.46 6.50
N ALA A 178 7.00 -15.98 6.45
CA ALA A 178 7.56 -16.55 5.24
C ALA A 178 6.73 -17.74 4.71
N MET A 179 6.14 -18.55 5.59
CA MET A 179 5.21 -19.61 5.22
C MET A 179 3.92 -19.05 4.62
N GLN A 180 3.32 -18.02 5.22
CA GLN A 180 2.11 -17.36 4.71
C GLN A 180 2.31 -16.72 3.33
N HIS A 181 3.51 -16.18 3.09
CA HIS A 181 3.89 -15.58 1.81
C HIS A 181 4.42 -16.60 0.79
N GLY A 182 4.40 -17.90 1.09
CA GLY A 182 4.80 -18.96 0.15
C GLY A 182 6.31 -19.08 -0.10
N TRP A 183 7.16 -18.50 0.74
CA TRP A 183 8.63 -18.57 0.56
C TRP A 183 9.22 -19.95 0.90
N LEU A 184 8.46 -20.75 1.64
CA LEU A 184 8.90 -22.05 2.16
C LEU A 184 8.38 -23.25 1.37
N ALA A 185 7.56 -23.00 0.35
CA ALA A 185 7.03 -24.03 -0.56
C ALA A 185 8.16 -24.75 -1.32
#